data_AF-A0A453H5S0-F1
#
_entry.id   AF-A0A453H5S0-F1
#
_cell.length_a   1.000
_cell.length_b   1.000
_cell.length_c   1.000
_cell.angle_alpha   90.00
_cell.angle_beta   90.00
_cell.angle_gamma   90.00
#
_symmetry.space_group_name_H-M   'P 1'
#
loop_
_entity.id
_entity.type
_entity.pdbx_description
1 polymer ?
#
loop_
_entity_poly.entity_id
_entity_poly.type
_entity_poly.pdbx_seq_one_letter_code
_entity_poly.pdbx_strand_id
1 'polypeptide(L)'
;RNLREMFRIDSADYMMSICGGDSLKELSSPGKSGSIFYLSQDERFVIKTLRKSELKILLKMLPKYYNHVKAYDNTLITKFFGVHRITLKAGKKVHGHIFVHYCSLAHMHLP
;
A
#
# COMPACT_ATOMS: atom_id res chain seq x y z
N ARG A 1 2.25 -10.43 -5.98
CA ARG A 1 3.57 -11.09 -5.83
C ARG A 1 4.55 -10.53 -6.85
N ASN A 2 4.34 -10.73 -8.15
CA ASN A 2 5.23 -10.27 -9.22
C ASN A 2 5.60 -8.77 -9.17
N LEU A 3 4.67 -7.88 -8.80
CA LEU A 3 4.98 -6.44 -8.62
C LEU A 3 6.03 -6.20 -7.53
N ARG A 4 5.97 -6.91 -6.40
CA ARG A 4 6.98 -6.80 -5.34
C ARG A 4 8.35 -7.27 -5.84
N GLU A 5 8.38 -8.40 -6.56
CA GLU A 5 9.62 -8.94 -7.15
C GLU A 5 10.23 -7.98 -8.18
N MET A 6 9.42 -7.38 -9.07
CA MET A 6 9.89 -6.37 -10.03
C MET A 6 10.48 -5.12 -9.36
N PHE A 7 9.97 -4.75 -8.19
CA PHE A 7 10.51 -3.66 -7.38
C PHE A 7 11.61 -4.09 -6.40
N ARG A 8 12.11 -5.33 -6.51
CA ARG A 8 13.15 -5.89 -5.66
C ARG A 8 12.80 -5.84 -4.16
N ILE A 9 11.52 -6.00 -3.84
CA ILE A 9 11.03 -6.10 -2.48
C ILE A 9 10.99 -7.56 -2.07
N ASP A 10 11.84 -7.93 -1.11
CA ASP A 10 11.78 -9.24 -0.49
C ASP A 10 10.45 -9.43 0.27
N SER A 11 9.88 -10.64 0.17
CA SER A 11 8.58 -10.92 0.77
C SER A 11 8.63 -11.06 2.28
N ALA A 12 9.71 -11.59 2.84
CA ALA A 12 9.87 -11.71 4.29
C ALA A 12 10.08 -10.33 4.92
N ASP A 13 10.96 -9.52 4.32
CA ASP A 13 11.18 -8.13 4.76
C ASP A 13 9.89 -7.32 4.74
N TYR A 14 9.14 -7.40 3.63
CA TYR A 14 7.84 -6.72 3.53
C TYR A 14 6.87 -7.16 4.63
N MET A 15 6.80 -8.45 4.94
CA MET A 15 5.93 -8.94 6.00
C MET A 15 6.39 -8.47 7.38
N MET A 16 7.69 -8.39 7.63
CA MET A 16 8.23 -7.86 8.89
C MET A 16 7.89 -6.37 9.06
N SER A 17 8.02 -5.55 8.02
CA SER A 17 7.72 -4.11 8.11
C SER A 17 6.22 -3.81 8.30
N ILE A 18 5.34 -4.66 7.76
CA ILE A 18 3.88 -4.42 7.75
C ILE A 18 3.16 -5.15 8.89
N CYS A 19 3.63 -6.34 9.26
CA CYS A 19 2.99 -7.25 10.21
C CYS A 19 3.90 -7.63 11.37
N GLY A 20 5.08 -7.02 11.50
CA GLY A 20 5.96 -7.21 12.65
C GLY A 20 5.28 -6.85 13.97
N GLY A 21 5.91 -7.22 15.08
CA GLY A 21 5.40 -6.95 16.43
C GLY A 21 5.24 -5.45 16.75
N ASP A 22 5.82 -4.59 15.91
CA ASP A 22 5.80 -3.14 16.04
C ASP A 22 4.54 -2.51 15.45
N SER A 23 4.01 -1.51 16.15
CA SER A 23 2.81 -0.77 15.75
C SER A 23 3.07 0.16 14.55
N LEU A 24 2.12 0.22 13.62
CA LEU A 24 2.12 1.18 12.53
C LEU A 24 1.87 2.61 13.06
N LYS A 25 2.62 3.59 12.56
CA LYS A 25 2.45 5.00 12.91
C LYS A 25 1.30 5.59 12.08
N GLU A 26 0.22 6.03 12.72
CA GLU A 26 -0.85 6.76 12.01
C GLU A 26 -0.36 8.16 11.61
N LEU A 27 -0.46 8.47 10.32
CA LEU A 27 -0.15 9.79 9.79
C LEU A 27 -1.45 10.60 9.75
N SER A 28 -1.47 11.71 10.49
CA SER A 28 -2.56 12.67 10.43
C SER A 28 -2.56 13.35 9.06
N SER A 29 -3.44 12.90 8.16
CA SER A 29 -3.68 13.59 6.89
C SER A 29 -5.00 14.36 6.98
N PRO A 30 -4.98 15.69 7.24
CA PRO A 30 -6.15 16.54 7.11
C PRO A 30 -6.43 16.79 5.61
N GLY A 31 -6.74 15.73 4.87
CA GLY A 31 -6.99 15.76 3.42
C GLY A 31 -8.48 15.62 3.09
N LYS A 32 -8.90 16.20 1.96
CA LYS A 32 -10.29 16.17 1.43
C LYS A 32 -10.89 14.76 1.27
N SER A 33 -10.05 13.72 1.19
CA SER A 33 -10.46 12.32 0.97
C SER A 33 -10.88 11.58 2.25
N GLY A 34 -10.54 12.06 3.45
CA GLY A 34 -10.83 11.35 4.71
C GLY A 34 -10.25 9.93 4.77
N SER A 35 -9.23 9.64 3.97
CA SER A 35 -8.46 8.40 4.05
C SER A 35 -7.47 8.50 5.21
N ILE A 36 -7.24 7.37 5.87
CA ILE A 36 -6.26 7.22 6.94
C ILE A 36 -4.99 6.67 6.30
N PHE A 37 -3.84 7.18 6.73
CA PHE A 37 -2.54 6.72 6.30
C PHE A 37 -1.79 6.18 7.50
N TYR A 38 -1.05 5.10 7.27
CA TYR A 38 -0.16 4.51 8.24
C TYR A 38 1.22 4.37 7.61
N LEU A 39 2.27 4.57 8.41
CA LEU A 39 3.66 4.37 8.04
C LEU A 39 4.20 3.18 8.82
N SER A 40 4.90 2.27 8.14
CA SER A 40 5.66 1.22 8.82
C SER A 40 6.71 1.83 9.74
N GLN A 41 7.12 1.12 10.79
CA GLN A 41 8.07 1.65 11.77
C GLN A 41 9.43 1.99 11.14
N ASP A 42 9.87 1.19 10.17
CA ASP A 42 11.07 1.39 9.37
C ASP A 42 10.90 2.43 8.24
N GLU A 43 9.73 3.07 8.16
CA GLU A 43 9.41 4.15 7.24
C GLU A 43 9.49 3.78 5.75
N ARG A 44 9.60 2.48 5.44
CA ARG A 44 9.71 1.96 4.07
C ARG A 44 8.38 1.91 3.35
N PHE A 45 7.29 1.69 4.06
CA PHE A 45 5.98 1.45 3.47
C PHE A 45 4.90 2.36 4.04
N VAL A 46 4.09 2.91 3.16
CA VAL A 46 2.88 3.64 3.51
C VAL A 46 1.68 2.76 3.17
N ILE A 47 0.76 2.65 4.12
CA ILE A 47 -0.52 1.97 3.99
C ILE A 47 -1.60 3.04 3.99
N LYS A 48 -2.43 3.08 2.94
CA LYS A 48 -3.56 4.01 2.83
C LYS A 48 -4.88 3.24 2.86
N THR A 49 -5.88 3.75 3.59
CA THR A 49 -7.25 3.26 3.45
C THR A 49 -7.88 3.73 2.14
N LEU A 50 -8.52 2.80 1.43
CA LEU A 50 -9.22 3.06 0.18
C LEU A 50 -10.73 2.98 0.35
N ARG A 51 -11.42 3.90 -0.32
CA ARG A 51 -12.85 3.80 -0.57
C ARG A 51 -13.11 2.75 -1.65
N LYS A 52 -14.34 2.21 -1.68
CA LYS A 52 -14.75 1.22 -2.71
C LYS A 52 -14.61 1.75 -4.14
N SER A 53 -14.82 3.05 -4.36
CA SER A 53 -14.64 3.70 -5.67
C SER A 53 -13.17 3.72 -6.11
N GLU A 54 -12.25 4.05 -5.20
CA GLU A 54 -10.80 4.04 -5.48
C GLU A 54 -10.31 2.62 -5.78
N LEU A 55 -10.79 1.61 -5.04
CA LEU A 55 -10.46 0.20 -5.32
C LEU A 55 -10.87 -0.20 -6.73
N LYS A 56 -12.09 0.16 -7.17
CA LYS A 56 -12.56 -0.15 -8.54
C LYS A 56 -11.65 0.46 -9.60
N ILE A 57 -11.20 1.70 -9.39
CA ILE A 57 -10.28 2.38 -10.31
C ILE A 57 -8.93 1.66 -10.35
N LEU A 58 -8.36 1.33 -9.18
CA LEU A 58 -7.10 0.61 -9.07
C LEU A 58 -7.13 -0.72 -9.80
N LEU A 59 -8.18 -1.52 -9.58
CA LEU A 59 -8.34 -2.81 -10.25
C LEU A 59 -8.48 -2.65 -11.77
N LYS A 60 -9.19 -1.61 -12.24
CA LYS A 60 -9.35 -1.32 -13.68
C LYS A 60 -8.03 -0.91 -14.33
N MET A 61 -7.16 -0.16 -13.63
CA MET A 61 -5.86 0.27 -14.16
C MET A 61 -4.75 -0.78 -14.03
N LEU A 62 -4.93 -1.79 -13.16
CA LEU A 62 -3.88 -2.74 -12.77
C LEU A 62 -3.19 -3.43 -13.95
N PRO A 63 -3.88 -3.90 -15.03
CA PRO A 63 -3.20 -4.53 -16.16
C PRO A 63 -2.27 -3.57 -16.92
N LYS A 64 -2.71 -2.31 -17.13
CA LYS A 64 -1.90 -1.28 -17.77
C LYS A 64 -0.70 -0.89 -16.91
N TYR A 65 -0.94 -0.74 -15.60
CA TYR A 65 0.10 -0.47 -14.62
C TYR A 65 1.16 -1.57 -14.62
N TYR A 66 0.75 -2.85 -14.62
CA TYR A 66 1.67 -3.98 -14.65
C TYR A 66 2.59 -3.95 -15.88
N ASN A 67 2.02 -3.70 -17.06
CA ASN A 67 2.80 -3.61 -18.30
C ASN A 67 3.77 -2.42 -18.28
N HIS A 68 3.35 -1.28 -17.73
CA HIS A 68 4.21 -0.11 -17.56
C HIS A 68 5.40 -0.41 -16.64
N VAL A 69 5.15 -0.98 -15.46
CA VAL A 69 6.21 -1.34 -14.51
C VAL A 69 7.20 -2.34 -15.12
N LYS A 70 6.68 -3.31 -15.88
CA LYS A 70 7.53 -4.30 -16.57
C LYS A 70 8.41 -3.67 -17.68
N ALA A 71 7.94 -2.60 -18.32
CA ALA A 71 8.67 -1.93 -19.38
C ALA A 71 9.67 -0.87 -18.87
N TYR A 72 9.46 -0.35 -17.65
CA TYR A 72 10.22 0.78 -17.11
C TYR A 72 10.64 0.55 -15.65
N ASP A 73 11.86 0.06 -15.46
CA ASP A 73 12.44 -0.24 -14.14
C ASP A 73 12.51 0.98 -13.20
N ASN A 74 12.70 2.19 -13.74
CA ASN A 74 12.82 3.45 -12.99
C ASN A 74 11.57 4.34 -13.07
N THR A 75 10.38 3.74 -13.10
CA THR A 75 9.13 4.49 -13.13
C THR A 75 8.94 5.40 -11.91
N LEU A 76 8.48 6.63 -12.14
CA LEU A 76 8.05 7.57 -11.09
C LEU A 76 6.62 7.30 -10.61
N ILE A 77 5.90 6.39 -11.25
CA ILE A 77 4.56 6.00 -10.82
C ILE A 77 4.67 5.30 -9.46
N THR A 78 3.73 5.61 -8.56
CA THR A 78 3.60 4.96 -7.26
C THR A 78 3.71 3.44 -7.37
N LYS A 79 4.58 2.87 -6.53
CA LYS A 79 4.88 1.43 -6.50
C LYS A 79 3.88 0.73 -5.60
N PHE A 80 2.91 -0.01 -6.16
CA PHE A 80 1.92 -0.76 -5.40
C PHE A 80 2.43 -2.16 -5.06
N PHE A 81 2.35 -2.52 -3.77
CA PHE A 81 2.87 -3.79 -3.26
C PHE A 81 1.78 -4.77 -2.79
N GLY A 82 0.59 -4.26 -2.50
CA GLY A 82 -0.54 -5.06 -2.07
C GLY A 82 -1.84 -4.25 -1.94
N VAL A 83 -2.94 -4.98 -2.05
CA VAL A 83 -4.30 -4.51 -1.73
C VAL A 83 -4.89 -5.56 -0.80
N HIS A 84 -5.31 -5.17 0.39
CA HIS A 84 -5.88 -6.08 1.38
C HIS A 84 -7.21 -5.54 1.90
N ARG A 85 -8.18 -6.43 2.14
CA ARG A 85 -9.43 -6.07 2.80
C ARG A 85 -9.44 -6.68 4.19
N ILE A 86 -9.46 -5.84 5.21
CA ILE A 86 -9.63 -6.26 6.60
C ILE A 86 -11.10 -6.08 6.96
N THR A 87 -11.69 -7.12 7.52
CA THR A 87 -13.10 -7.10 7.95
C THR A 87 -13.15 -7.32 9.45
N LEU A 88 -13.48 -6.28 10.20
CA LEU A 88 -13.64 -6.33 11.63
C LEU A 88 -15.09 -6.70 11.95
N LYS A 89 -15.27 -7.77 12.73
CA LYS A 89 -16.57 -8.18 13.27
C LYS A 89 -16.66 -7.65 14.71
N ALA A 90 -17.47 -6.63 14.94
CA ALA A 90 -17.79 -6.12 16.27
C ALA A 90 -19.27 -6.38 16.54
N GLY A 91 -19.57 -7.50 17.22
CA GLY A 91 -20.93 -7.98 17.42
C GLY A 91 -21.63 -8.32 16.09
N LYS A 92 -22.85 -7.80 15.87
CA LYS A 92 -23.62 -8.00 14.61
C LYS A 92 -23.19 -7.08 13.45
N LYS A 93 -22.34 -6.08 13.70
CA LYS A 93 -21.90 -5.12 12.67
C LYS A 93 -20.55 -5.53 12.09
N VAL A 94 -20.47 -5.52 10.76
CA VAL A 94 -19.29 -5.87 9.98
C VAL A 94 -18.75 -4.62 9.29
N HIS A 95 -17.57 -4.16 9.71
CA HIS A 95 -16.90 -3.02 9.09
C HIS A 95 -15.71 -3.51 8.25
N GLY A 96 -15.76 -3.26 6.94
CA GLY A 96 -14.73 -3.65 6.00
C GLY A 96 -13.91 -2.46 5.56
N HIS A 97 -12.60 -2.50 5.81
CA HIS A 97 -11.63 -1.50 5.36
C HIS A 97 -10.74 -2.11 4.30
N ILE A 98 -10.45 -1.35 3.24
CA ILE A 98 -9.53 -1.74 2.17
C ILE A 98 -8.26 -0.93 2.37
N PHE A 99 -7.12 -1.59 2.28
CA PHE A 99 -5.81 -1.01 2.46
C PHE A 99 -4.98 -1.23 1.21
N VAL A 100 -4.23 -0.20 0.80
CA VAL A 100 -3.23 -0.28 -0.27
C VAL A 100 -1.87 0.10 0.28
N HIS A 101 -0.88 -0.71 -0.09
CA HIS A 101 0.48 -0.62 0.41
C HIS A 101 1.38 -0.14 -0.73
N TYR A 102 2.17 0.90 -0.49
CA TYR A 102 3.12 1.45 -1.45
C TYR A 102 4.39 1.94 -0.76
N CYS A 103 5.44 2.19 -1.55
CA CYS A 103 6.73 2.66 -1.03
C CYS A 103 6.62 4.10 -0.52
N SER A 104 7.24 4.39 0.61
CA SER A 104 7.38 5.77 1.08
C SER A 104 8.24 6.59 0.11
N LEU A 105 7.82 7.83 -0.18
CA LEU A 105 8.58 8.76 -1.02
C LEU A 105 9.93 9.13 -0.40
N ALA A 106 10.09 9.00 0.92
CA ALA A 106 11.35 9.26 1.62
C ALA A 106 12.49 8.34 1.14
N HIS A 107 12.17 7.13 0.65
CA HIS A 107 13.14 6.19 0.09
C HIS A 107 13.27 6.27 -1.44
N MET A 108 12.54 7.15 -2.14
CA MET A 108 12.75 7.37 -3.59
C MET A 108 13.92 8.32 -3.91
N HIS A 109 14.57 8.90 -2.89
CA HIS A 109 15.66 9.89 -3.04
C HIS A 109 17.03 9.43 -2.51
N LEU A 110 17.20 8.16 -2.14
CA LEU A 110 18.52 7.65 -1.78
C LEU A 110 19.14 6.94 -2.99
N PRO A 111 20.28 7.45 -3.52
CA PRO A 111 21.04 6.78 -4.56
C PRO A 111 21.65 5.45 -4.08
#